data_AF-A0A1F1EBP7-F1
#
_entry.id   AF-A0A1F1EBP7-F1
#
_cell.length_a   1.000
_cell.length_b   1.000
_cell.length_c   1.000
_cell.angle_alpha   90.00
_cell.angle_beta   90.00
_cell.angle_gamma   90.00
#
_symmetry.space_group_name_H-M   'P 1'
#
loop_
_entity.id
_entity.type
_entity.pdbx_description
1 polymer ?
#
loop_
_entity_poly.entity_id
_entity_poly.type
_entity_poly.pdbx_seq_one_letter_code
_entity_poly.pdbx_strand_id
1 'polypeptide(L)' 'MVAVSAMNWNPEIALYRERLLKKGKPKLVIINNIKNKLITIIWAMVKNDTLYDPDHHVKVAQQYQTA' A
#
# COMPACT_ATOMS: atom_id res chain seq x y z
N MET A 1 -1.70 -8.69 14.58
CA MET A 1 -0.94 -7.44 14.28
C MET A 1 -1.23 -7.01 12.84
N VAL A 2 -1.64 -5.75 12.63
CA VAL A 2 -2.16 -5.23 11.33
C VAL A 2 -1.23 -5.50 10.14
N ALA A 3 0.07 -5.22 10.27
CA ALA A 3 1.01 -5.43 9.16
C ALA A 3 1.14 -6.90 8.73
N VAL A 4 1.08 -7.85 9.68
CA VAL A 4 1.16 -9.29 9.36
C VAL A 4 -0.11 -9.75 8.65
N SER A 5 -1.29 -9.33 9.13
CA SER A 5 -2.54 -9.62 8.44
C SER A 5 -2.54 -9.09 7.01
N ALA A 6 -2.08 -7.84 6.80
CA ALA A 6 -2.00 -7.25 5.47
C ALA A 6 -1.02 -8.00 4.55
N MET A 7 0.14 -8.44 5.07
CA MET A 7 1.09 -9.23 4.28
C MET A 7 0.55 -10.60 3.87
N ASN A 8 -0.33 -11.21 4.67
CA ASN A 8 -0.86 -12.55 4.40
C ASN A 8 -2.06 -12.52 3.44
N TRP A 9 -2.89 -11.47 3.50
CA TRP A 9 -4.19 -11.43 2.81
C TRP A 9 -4.27 -10.42 1.67
N ASN A 10 -3.37 -9.43 1.60
CA ASN A 10 -3.35 -8.46 0.51
C ASN A 10 -2.15 -8.70 -0.42
N PRO A 11 -2.38 -9.11 -1.69
CA PRO A 11 -1.31 -9.45 -2.62
C PRO A 11 -0.41 -8.25 -2.97
N GLU A 12 -0.95 -7.02 -3.03
CA GLU A 12 -0.14 -5.83 -3.30
C GLU A 12 0.83 -5.52 -2.17
N ILE A 13 0.39 -5.74 -0.92
CA ILE A 13 1.25 -5.55 0.26
C ILE A 13 2.32 -6.64 0.33
N ALA A 14 1.99 -7.87 -0.07
CA ALA A 14 2.98 -8.96 -0.18
C ALA A 14 4.06 -8.62 -1.23
N LEU A 15 3.67 -8.15 -2.42
CA LEU A 15 4.60 -7.69 -3.46
C LEU A 15 5.43 -6.49 -2.97
N TYR A 16 4.81 -5.56 -2.24
CA TYR A 16 5.52 -4.43 -1.65
C TYR A 16 6.60 -4.88 -0.67
N ARG A 17 6.28 -5.83 0.22
CA ARG A 17 7.23 -6.45 1.15
C ARG A 17 8.39 -7.09 0.40
N GLU A 18 8.11 -7.89 -0.62
CA GLU A 18 9.15 -8.55 -1.43
C GLU A 18 10.09 -7.54 -2.09
N ARG A 19 9.55 -6.45 -2.63
CA ARG A 19 10.37 -5.37 -3.19
C ARG A 19 11.28 -4.73 -2.15
N LEU A 20 10.82 -4.58 -0.91
CA LEU A 20 11.65 -4.03 0.17
C LEU A 20 12.71 -5.04 0.64
N LEU A 21 12.38 -6.34 0.66
CA LEU A 21 13.35 -7.41 0.93
C LEU A 21 14.45 -7.48 -0.13
N LYS A 22 14.08 -7.42 -1.42
CA LYS A 22 15.04 -7.37 -2.54
C LYS A 22 15.97 -6.15 -2.47
N LYS A 23 15.50 -5.05 -1.86
CA LYS A 23 16.32 -3.86 -1.57
C LYS A 23 17.22 -3.99 -0.33
N GLY A 24 17.24 -5.14 0.34
CA GLY A 24 18.07 -5.40 1.52
C GLY A 24 17.60 -4.69 2.79
N LYS A 25 16.34 -4.25 2.88
CA LYS A 25 15.87 -3.52 4.07
C LYS A 25 15.69 -4.46 5.28
N PRO A 26 16.03 -4.03 6.51
CA PRO A 26 15.80 -4.81 7.72
C PRO A 26 14.32 -5.12 7.96
N LYS A 27 14.01 -6.30 8.51
CA LYS A 27 12.63 -6.78 8.72
C LYS A 27 11.74 -5.80 9.49
N LEU A 28 12.25 -5.19 10.56
CA LEU A 28 11.49 -4.23 11.38
C LEU A 28 11.15 -2.95 10.60
N VAL A 29 12.07 -2.47 9.75
CA VAL A 29 11.84 -1.32 8.88
C VAL A 29 10.76 -1.64 7.85
N ILE A 30 10.75 -2.87 7.31
CA ILE A 30 9.71 -3.32 6.37
C ILE A 30 8.33 -3.31 7.04
N ILE A 31 8.22 -3.84 8.25
CA ILE A 31 6.97 -3.83 9.01
C ILE A 31 6.50 -2.40 9.27
N ASN A 32 7.42 -1.49 9.65
CA ASN A 32 7.10 -0.08 9.87
C ASN A 32 6.58 0.59 8.59
N ASN A 33 7.24 0.35 7.46
CA ASN A 33 6.83 0.90 6.17
C ASN A 33 5.45 0.39 5.74
N ILE A 34 5.11 -0.87 6.04
CA ILE A 34 3.78 -1.43 5.75
C ILE A 34 2.72 -0.75 6.62
N LYS A 35 2.97 -0.58 7.92
CA LYS A 35 2.05 0.16 8.81
C LYS A 35 1.81 1.58 8.31
N ASN A 36 2.88 2.31 7.99
CA ASN A 36 2.77 3.67 7.47
C ASN A 36 1.98 3.72 6.17
N LYS A 37 2.23 2.78 5.24
CA LYS A 37 1.48 2.73 3.98
C LYS A 37 -0.02 2.51 4.20
N LEU A 38 -0.41 1.64 5.14
CA LEU A 38 -1.82 1.42 5.47
C LEU A 38 -2.46 2.66 6.10
N ILE A 39 -1.76 3.33 7.01
CA ILE A 39 -2.23 4.58 7.63
C ILE A 39 -2.41 5.68 6.56
N THR A 40 -1.48 5.80 5.62
CA THR A 40 -1.59 6.77 4.52
C THR A 40 -2.81 6.49 3.63
N ILE A 41 -3.10 5.22 3.34
CA ILE A 41 -4.30 4.85 2.56
C ILE A 41 -5.57 5.25 3.32
N ILE A 42 -5.66 4.93 4.61
CA ILE A 42 -6.81 5.29 5.45
C ILE A 42 -6.97 6.81 5.53
N TRP A 43 -5.87 7.53 5.74
CA TRP A 43 -5.89 8.98 5.77
C TRP A 43 -6.35 9.59 4.45
N ALA A 44 -5.90 9.06 3.30
CA ALA A 44 -6.33 9.54 1.99
C ALA A 44 -7.83 9.31 1.75
N MET A 45 -8.36 8.15 2.17
CA MET A 45 -9.79 7.84 2.11
C MET A 45 -10.61 8.86 2.90
N VAL A 46 -10.23 9.10 4.16
CA VAL A 46 -10.91 10.06 5.04
C VAL A 46 -10.81 11.48 4.48
N LYS A 47 -9.63 11.89 4.01
CA LYS A 47 -9.41 13.24 3.47
C LYS A 47 -10.29 13.53 2.25
N ASN A 48 -10.46 12.54 1.38
CA ASN A 48 -11.19 12.70 0.12
C ASN A 48 -12.66 12.27 0.23
N ASP A 49 -13.10 11.82 1.41
CA ASP A 49 -14.43 11.22 1.64
C ASP A 49 -14.76 10.11 0.63
N THR A 50 -13.81 9.18 0.46
CA THR A 50 -13.90 8.08 -0.51
C THR A 50 -13.68 6.74 0.17
N LEU A 51 -14.33 5.70 -0.35
CA LEU A 51 -14.11 4.32 0.07
C LEU A 51 -12.85 3.74 -0.57
N TYR A 52 -12.32 2.68 0.05
CA TYR A 52 -11.17 1.95 -0.50
C TYR A 52 -11.52 1.37 -1.86
N ASP A 53 -10.66 1.63 -2.83
CA ASP A 53 -10.77 1.10 -4.19
C ASP A 53 -9.45 0.43 -4.57
N PRO A 54 -9.42 -0.91 -4.73
CA PRO A 54 -8.23 -1.63 -5.18
C PRO A 54 -7.67 -1.11 -6.50
N ASP A 55 -8.54 -0.67 -7.41
CA ASP A 55 -8.18 -0.22 -8.75
C ASP A 55 -7.88 1.28 -8.83
N HIS A 56 -7.82 1.97 -7.68
CA HIS A 56 -7.54 3.40 -7.61
C HIS A 56 -6.26 3.77 -8.38
N HIS A 57 -5.22 2.95 -8.27
CA HIS A 57 -3.94 3.17 -8.95
C HIS A 57 -4.04 3.06 -10.48
N VAL A 58 -4.93 2.20 -10.99
CA VAL A 58 -5.18 2.03 -12.42
C VAL A 58 -5.93 3.24 -12.97
N LYS A 59 -6.98 3.69 -12.26
CA LYS A 59 -7.78 4.86 -12.63
C LYS A 59 -6.93 6.13 -12.69
N VAL A 60 -6.06 6.32 -11.69
CA VAL A 60 -5.12 7.45 -11.65
C VAL A 60 -4.13 7.37 -12.81
N ALA A 61 -3.56 6.21 -13.11
CA ALA A 61 -2.64 6.05 -14.24
C ALA A 61 -3.32 6.35 -15.60
N GLN A 62 -4.56 5.89 -15.79
CA GLN A 62 -5.36 6.18 -16.98
C GLN A 62 -5.60 7.67 -17.15
N GLN A 63 -5.95 8.38 -16.05
CA GLN A 63 -6.19 9.82 -16.08
C GLN A 63 -4.99 10.61 -16.61
N TYR A 64 -3.77 10.24 -16.21
CA TYR A 64 -2.53 10.86 -16.72
C TYR A 64 -2.20 10.52 -18.17
N GLN A 65 -2.72 9.41 -18.70
CA GLN A 65 -2.47 8.98 -20.07
C GLN A 65 -3.40 9.70 -21.07
N THR A 66 -4.57 10.14 -20.62
CA THR A 66 -5.57 10.89 -21.40
C THR A 66 -5.43 12.42 -21.32
N ALA A 67 -4.52 12.93 -20.50
CA ALA A 67 -4.24 14.36 -20.32
C ALA A 67 -2.98 14.77 -21.09
#